data_AF-A0A4R1HG72-F1
#
_entry.id   AF-A0A4R1HG72-F1
#
_cell.length_a   1.000
_cell.length_b   1.000
_cell.length_c   1.000
_cell.angle_alpha   90.00
_cell.angle_beta   90.00
_cell.angle_gamma   90.00
#
_symmetry.space_group_name_H-M   'P 1'
#
loop_
_entity.id
_entity.type
_entity.pdbx_description
1 polymer ?
#
loop_
_entity_poly.entity_id
_entity_poly.type
_entity_poly.pdbx_seq_one_letter_code
_entity_poly.pdbx_strand_id
1 'polypeptide(L)'
;MSNPSELDQVAEARRRIAAHAQFPRVYWVLYVPVLVLITGMPLWMSYLPGSWTYLSWALAAVALASAAYSVTRRRRSGVQLARGIGAYPSARKYWLAGIVVAIGGYVALHQLVGSGHRGIGLALLVPIAVVVFVTQVATRSAMRADIEAGRVLG
;
A
#
# COMPACT_ATOMS: atom_id res chain seq x y z
N MET A 1 -28.52 26.98 -24.13
CA MET A 1 -27.64 26.28 -23.17
C MET A 1 -28.31 24.95 -22.86
N SER A 2 -27.83 23.86 -23.47
CA SER A 2 -28.35 22.51 -23.22
C SER A 2 -27.87 22.06 -21.84
N ASN A 3 -28.79 21.72 -20.95
CA ASN A 3 -28.44 21.06 -19.70
C ASN A 3 -27.66 19.77 -20.04
N PRO A 4 -26.51 19.53 -19.39
CA PRO A 4 -25.73 18.33 -19.63
C PRO A 4 -26.60 17.10 -19.36
N SER A 5 -26.50 16.09 -20.22
CA SER A 5 -27.31 14.88 -20.12
C SER A 5 -27.07 14.21 -18.76
N GLU A 6 -28.07 13.50 -18.24
CA GLU A 6 -27.96 12.81 -16.94
C GLU A 6 -26.76 11.84 -16.92
N LEU A 7 -26.42 11.26 -18.09
CA LEU A 7 -25.22 10.42 -18.28
C LEU A 7 -23.91 11.20 -18.10
N ASP A 8 -23.83 12.44 -18.58
CA ASP A 8 -22.65 13.28 -18.41
C ASP A 8 -22.47 13.70 -16.94
N GLN A 9 -23.57 13.96 -16.23
CA GLN A 9 -23.55 14.28 -14.80
C GLN A 9 -23.06 13.09 -13.96
N VAL A 10 -23.51 11.87 -14.29
CA VAL A 10 -23.06 10.64 -13.62
C VAL A 10 -21.59 10.35 -13.93
N ALA A 11 -21.14 10.55 -15.17
CA ALA A 11 -19.74 10.39 -15.55
C ALA A 11 -18.82 11.38 -14.81
N GLU A 12 -19.25 12.64 -14.69
CA GLU A 12 -18.51 13.68 -13.96
C GLU A 12 -18.47 13.40 -12.45
N ALA A 13 -19.57 12.93 -11.87
CA ALA A 13 -19.60 12.50 -10.47
C ALA A 13 -18.63 11.33 -10.21
N ARG A 14 -18.58 10.34 -11.09
CA ARG A 14 -17.61 9.22 -10.99
C ARG A 14 -16.16 9.70 -11.07
N ARG A 15 -15.84 10.65 -11.97
CA ARG A 15 -14.50 11.24 -12.07
C ARG A 15 -14.10 11.97 -10.80
N ARG A 16 -15.01 12.75 -10.20
CA ARG A 16 -14.76 13.44 -8.92
C ARG A 16 -14.51 12.46 -7.78
N ILE A 17 -15.25 11.35 -7.72
CA ILE A 17 -15.04 10.30 -6.72
C ILE A 17 -13.72 9.56 -6.97
N ALA A 18 -13.40 9.25 -8.24
CA ALA A 18 -12.17 8.59 -8.64
C ALA A 18 -10.91 9.40 -8.28
N ALA A 19 -10.97 10.73 -8.33
CA ALA A 19 -9.89 11.61 -7.88
C ALA A 19 -9.53 11.39 -6.39
N HIS A 20 -10.50 11.03 -5.54
CA HIS A 20 -10.28 10.75 -4.12
C HIS A 20 -9.65 9.37 -3.86
N ALA A 21 -9.59 8.49 -4.86
CA ALA A 21 -8.92 7.19 -4.75
C ALA A 21 -7.39 7.30 -4.80
N GLN A 22 -6.85 8.39 -5.35
CA GLN A 22 -5.40 8.62 -5.39
C GLN A 22 -4.88 9.20 -4.07
N PHE A 23 -3.68 8.75 -3.68
CA PHE A 23 -2.95 9.34 -2.58
C PHE A 23 -2.03 10.46 -3.06
N PRO A 24 -1.81 11.50 -2.24
CA PRO A 24 -0.86 12.57 -2.56
C PRO A 24 0.55 12.00 -2.75
N ARG A 25 1.37 12.63 -3.60
CA ARG A 25 2.75 12.19 -3.88
C ARG A 25 3.59 12.00 -2.60
N VAL A 26 3.37 12.87 -1.60
CA VAL A 26 4.02 12.80 -0.28
C VAL A 26 3.79 11.44 0.40
N TYR A 27 2.58 10.87 0.27
CA TYR A 27 2.30 9.54 0.83
C TYR A 27 3.22 8.47 0.23
N TRP A 28 3.42 8.50 -1.09
CA TRP A 28 4.28 7.53 -1.77
C TRP A 28 5.75 7.69 -1.40
N VAL A 29 6.22 8.93 -1.27
CA VAL A 29 7.59 9.23 -0.81
C VAL A 29 7.83 8.71 0.61
N LEU A 30 6.85 8.83 1.51
CA LEU A 30 6.94 8.31 2.88
C LEU A 30 6.72 6.79 2.96
N TYR A 31 5.95 6.21 2.03
CA TYR A 31 5.65 4.78 2.02
C TYR A 31 6.87 3.92 1.69
N VAL A 32 7.70 4.34 0.74
CA VAL A 32 8.93 3.62 0.35
C VAL A 32 9.88 3.35 1.52
N PRO A 33 10.31 4.35 2.33
CA PRO A 33 11.22 4.10 3.45
C PRO A 33 10.57 3.24 4.53
N VAL A 34 9.27 3.41 4.80
CA VAL A 34 8.53 2.55 5.74
C VAL A 34 8.52 1.11 5.27
N LEU A 35 8.31 0.88 3.97
CA LEU A 35 8.33 -0.44 3.37
C LEU A 35 9.70 -1.11 3.52
N VAL A 36 10.79 -0.39 3.21
CA VAL A 36 12.17 -0.89 3.35
C VAL A 36 12.48 -1.20 4.81
N LEU A 37 12.04 -0.36 5.75
CA LEU A 37 12.22 -0.58 7.18
C LEU A 37 11.52 -1.86 7.66
N ILE A 38 10.25 -2.05 7.28
CA ILE A 38 9.45 -3.21 7.69
C ILE A 38 9.97 -4.49 7.03
N THR A 39 10.17 -4.49 5.71
CA THR A 39 10.63 -5.68 4.98
C THR A 39 12.06 -6.05 5.35
N GLY A 40 12.91 -5.07 5.64
CA GLY A 40 14.30 -5.28 6.06
C GLY A 40 14.45 -5.69 7.53
N MET A 41 13.35 -5.80 8.29
CA MET A 41 13.37 -6.15 9.72
C MET A 41 14.26 -7.37 10.06
N PRO A 42 14.22 -8.50 9.33
CA PRO A 42 15.12 -9.62 9.62
C PRO A 42 16.60 -9.26 9.48
N LEU A 43 16.95 -8.39 8.52
CA LEU A 43 18.32 -7.90 8.33
C LEU A 43 18.75 -6.97 9.45
N TRP A 44 17.93 -5.97 9.80
CA TRP A 44 18.24 -5.02 10.87
C TRP A 44 18.46 -5.72 12.20
N MET A 45 17.62 -6.71 12.50
CA MET A 45 17.72 -7.53 13.71
C MET A 45 19.01 -8.37 13.78
N SER A 46 19.57 -8.75 12.62
CA SER A 46 20.85 -9.47 12.57
C SER A 46 22.06 -8.61 12.93
N TYR A 47 21.94 -7.29 12.79
CA TYR A 47 22.99 -6.31 13.14
C TYR A 47 22.80 -5.73 14.55
N LEU A 48 21.58 -5.79 15.11
CA LEU A 48 21.23 -5.23 16.42
C LEU A 48 20.79 -6.33 17.40
N PRO A 49 21.73 -7.10 17.98
CA PRO A 49 21.38 -8.12 18.97
C PRO A 49 20.86 -7.45 20.26
N GLY A 50 19.63 -7.81 20.67
CA GLY A 50 19.03 -7.41 21.96
C GLY A 50 18.00 -6.27 21.93
N SER A 51 17.65 -5.70 20.77
CA SER A 51 16.83 -4.48 20.67
C SER A 51 15.32 -4.71 20.45
N TRP A 52 14.74 -5.82 20.90
CA TRP A 52 13.32 -6.15 20.69
C TRP A 52 12.37 -5.04 21.20
N THR A 53 12.73 -4.38 22.30
CA THR A 53 11.99 -3.26 22.87
C THR A 53 11.97 -2.04 21.95
N TYR A 54 13.09 -1.67 21.32
CA TYR A 54 13.11 -0.53 20.39
C TYR A 54 12.34 -0.83 19.11
N LEU A 55 12.36 -2.09 18.67
CA LEU A 55 11.66 -2.55 17.49
C LEU A 55 10.14 -2.56 17.69
N SER A 56 9.66 -3.01 18.85
CA SER A 56 8.23 -2.98 19.18
C SER A 56 7.72 -1.53 19.29
N TRP A 57 8.51 -0.61 19.85
CA TRP A 57 8.21 0.82 19.86
C TRP A 57 8.21 1.44 18.46
N ALA A 58 9.14 1.06 17.58
CA ALA A 58 9.16 1.52 16.19
C ALA A 58 7.91 1.02 15.42
N LEU A 59 7.56 -0.27 15.57
CA LEU A 59 6.34 -0.83 14.98
C LEU A 59 5.07 -0.17 15.53
N ALA A 60 5.02 0.06 16.84
CA ALA A 60 3.91 0.76 17.48
C ALA A 60 3.77 2.19 16.95
N ALA A 61 4.88 2.93 16.82
CA ALA A 61 4.88 4.27 16.25
C ALA A 61 4.38 4.28 14.80
N VAL A 62 4.80 3.32 13.97
CA VAL A 62 4.31 3.18 12.58
C VAL A 62 2.82 2.83 12.54
N ALA A 63 2.36 1.94 13.42
CA ALA A 63 0.96 1.57 13.54
C ALA A 63 0.10 2.75 13.99
N LEU A 64 0.55 3.50 15.00
CA LEU A 64 -0.09 4.73 15.50
C LEU A 64 -0.13 5.82 14.42
N ALA A 65 0.97 6.06 13.73
CA ALA A 65 1.03 7.03 12.64
C ALA A 65 0.09 6.65 11.49
N SER A 66 0.03 5.36 11.13
CA SER A 66 -0.89 4.85 10.11
C SER A 66 -2.35 4.98 10.54
N ALA A 67 -2.66 4.65 11.80
CA ALA A 67 -4.00 4.79 12.36
C ALA A 67 -4.43 6.26 12.42
N ALA A 68 -3.56 7.15 12.91
CA ALA A 68 -3.79 8.59 12.95
C ALA A 68 -4.04 9.13 11.53
N TYR A 69 -3.16 8.81 10.57
CA TYR A 69 -3.33 9.23 9.18
C TYR A 69 -4.66 8.73 8.57
N SER A 70 -5.04 7.48 8.83
CA SER A 70 -6.31 6.91 8.38
C SER A 70 -7.52 7.67 8.95
N VAL A 71 -7.50 8.00 10.24
CA VAL A 71 -8.58 8.76 10.90
C VAL A 71 -8.63 10.19 10.40
N THR A 72 -7.50 10.89 10.31
CA THR A 72 -7.44 12.28 9.83
C THR A 72 -7.90 12.39 8.38
N ARG A 73 -7.51 11.43 7.52
CA ARG A 73 -7.95 11.39 6.12
C ARG A 73 -9.46 11.20 6.02
N ARG A 74 -10.05 10.29 6.81
CA ARG A 74 -11.51 10.07 6.84
C ARG A 74 -12.28 11.32 7.23
N ARG A 75 -11.79 12.05 8.25
CA ARG A 75 -12.43 13.29 8.70
C ARG A 75 -12.35 14.41 7.66
N ARG A 76 -11.29 14.45 6.85
CA ARG A 76 -11.11 15.49 5.82
C ARG A 76 -11.81 15.19 4.50
N SER A 77 -11.95 13.92 4.10
CA SER A 77 -12.45 13.60 2.76
C SER A 77 -13.97 13.57 2.64
N GLY A 78 -14.72 13.27 3.72
CA GLY A 78 -16.20 13.20 3.72
C GLY A 78 -16.82 12.09 2.85
N VAL A 79 -16.09 11.58 1.85
CA VAL A 79 -16.50 10.53 0.91
C VAL A 79 -16.05 9.17 1.42
N GLN A 80 -17.01 8.26 1.61
CA GLN A 80 -16.76 6.85 1.92
C GLN A 80 -16.65 6.04 0.63
N LEU A 81 -15.43 5.63 0.29
CA LEU A 81 -15.21 4.59 -0.74
C LEU A 81 -15.54 3.21 -0.15
N ALA A 82 -15.98 2.27 -0.99
CA ALA A 82 -16.21 0.89 -0.60
C ALA A 82 -14.97 0.32 0.14
N ARG A 83 -15.21 -0.21 1.34
CA ARG A 83 -14.18 -0.44 2.38
C ARG A 83 -13.25 -1.61 2.05
N GLY A 84 -13.69 -2.54 1.20
CA GLY A 84 -12.96 -3.77 0.88
C GLY A 84 -12.36 -3.76 -0.52
N ILE A 85 -11.17 -4.36 -0.67
CA ILE A 85 -10.56 -4.64 -1.99
C ILE A 85 -11.42 -5.57 -2.84
N GLY A 86 -12.28 -6.40 -2.21
CA GLY A 86 -13.25 -7.24 -2.91
C GLY A 86 -14.26 -6.48 -3.77
N ALA A 87 -14.51 -5.20 -3.47
CA ALA A 87 -15.39 -4.34 -4.27
C ALA A 87 -14.75 -3.93 -5.62
N TYR A 88 -13.45 -4.18 -5.82
CA TYR A 88 -12.68 -3.76 -6.99
C TYR A 88 -12.09 -4.98 -7.71
N PRO A 89 -12.80 -5.56 -8.69
CA PRO A 89 -12.41 -6.83 -9.31
C PRO A 89 -11.05 -6.75 -10.01
N SER A 90 -10.71 -5.63 -10.65
CA SER A 90 -9.44 -5.48 -11.36
C SER A 90 -8.25 -5.21 -10.42
N ALA A 91 -8.50 -4.65 -9.24
CA ALA A 91 -7.48 -4.36 -8.24
C ALA A 91 -7.06 -5.60 -7.42
N ARG A 92 -7.95 -6.60 -7.31
CA ARG A 92 -7.74 -7.79 -6.49
C ARG A 92 -6.51 -8.60 -6.92
N LYS A 93 -6.26 -8.75 -8.22
CA LYS A 93 -5.09 -9.49 -8.75
C LYS A 93 -3.76 -8.84 -8.35
N TYR A 94 -3.66 -7.51 -8.46
CA TYR A 94 -2.45 -6.77 -8.09
C TYR A 94 -2.23 -6.77 -6.59
N TRP A 95 -3.32 -6.67 -5.81
CA TRP A 95 -3.26 -6.74 -4.36
C TRP A 95 -2.76 -8.11 -3.88
N LEU A 96 -3.30 -9.21 -4.43
CA LEU A 96 -2.83 -10.57 -4.13
C LEU A 96 -1.36 -10.75 -4.53
N ALA A 97 -0.97 -10.30 -5.73
CA ALA A 97 0.43 -10.36 -6.16
C ALA A 97 1.36 -9.62 -5.19
N GLY A 98 0.98 -8.42 -4.74
CA GLY A 98 1.73 -7.66 -3.75
C GLY A 98 1.87 -8.37 -2.41
N ILE A 99 0.80 -9.03 -1.93
CA ILE A 99 0.82 -9.84 -0.70
C ILE A 99 1.77 -11.03 -0.85
N VAL A 100 1.68 -11.77 -1.95
CA VAL A 100 2.53 -12.95 -2.19
C VAL A 100 4.00 -12.55 -2.21
N VAL A 101 4.34 -11.44 -2.89
CA VAL A 101 5.71 -10.94 -2.92
C VAL A 101 6.16 -10.44 -1.55
N ALA A 102 5.32 -9.73 -0.80
CA ALA A 102 5.67 -9.24 0.52
C ALA A 102 5.94 -10.38 1.52
N ILE A 103 5.04 -11.39 1.57
CA ILE A 103 5.19 -12.55 2.44
C ILE A 103 6.39 -13.41 1.99
N GLY A 104 6.46 -13.74 0.70
CA GLY A 104 7.55 -14.54 0.15
C GLY A 104 8.91 -13.86 0.32
N GLY A 105 8.98 -12.55 0.10
CA GLY A 105 10.18 -11.74 0.32
C GLY A 105 10.60 -11.72 1.79
N TYR A 106 9.67 -11.55 2.72
CA TYR A 106 9.95 -11.60 4.15
C TYR A 106 10.52 -12.97 4.58
N VAL A 107 9.87 -14.06 4.14
CA VAL A 107 10.33 -15.43 4.43
C VAL A 107 11.72 -15.68 3.82
N ALA A 108 11.94 -15.28 2.57
CA ALA A 108 13.24 -15.42 1.91
C ALA A 108 14.35 -14.67 2.66
N LEU A 109 14.09 -13.42 3.07
CA LEU A 109 15.05 -12.62 3.85
C LEU A 109 15.33 -13.25 5.21
N HIS A 110 14.31 -13.77 5.89
CA HIS A 110 14.49 -14.46 7.16
C HIS A 110 15.40 -15.69 7.02
N GLN A 111 15.19 -16.49 5.98
CA GLN A 111 16.02 -17.68 5.72
C GLN A 111 17.46 -17.32 5.33
N LEU A 112 17.65 -16.27 4.51
CA LEU A 112 18.97 -15.79 4.13
C LEU A 112 19.75 -15.29 5.35
N VAL A 113 19.10 -14.54 6.24
CA VAL A 113 19.70 -14.07 7.49
C VAL A 113 20.06 -15.23 8.41
N GLY A 114 19.14 -16.19 8.61
CA GLY A 114 19.36 -17.39 9.43
C GLY A 114 20.50 -18.26 8.91
N SER A 115 20.71 -18.28 7.59
CA SER A 115 21.79 -19.02 6.93
C SER A 115 23.11 -18.22 6.83
N GLY A 116 23.20 -17.04 7.45
CA GLY A 116 24.41 -16.19 7.43
C GLY A 116 24.63 -15.36 6.15
N HIS A 117 23.74 -15.42 5.17
CA HIS A 117 23.87 -14.76 3.86
C HIS A 117 23.35 -13.32 3.85
N ARG A 118 23.80 -12.50 4.82
CA ARG A 118 23.29 -11.13 5.03
C ARG A 118 23.48 -10.20 3.84
N GLY A 119 24.61 -10.34 3.11
CA GLY A 119 24.89 -9.53 1.91
C GLY A 119 23.89 -9.76 0.78
N ILE A 120 23.49 -11.03 0.56
CA ILE A 120 22.46 -11.38 -0.42
C ILE A 120 21.10 -10.83 0.01
N GLY A 121 20.79 -10.90 1.30
CA GLY A 121 19.57 -10.30 1.85
C GLY A 121 19.48 -8.79 1.56
N LEU A 122 20.56 -8.04 1.76
CA LEU A 122 20.60 -6.60 1.46
C LEU A 122 20.37 -6.32 -0.04
N ALA A 123 21.00 -7.10 -0.91
CA ALA A 123 20.80 -6.97 -2.35
C ALA A 123 19.36 -7.28 -2.78
N LEU A 124 18.70 -8.22 -2.10
CA LEU A 124 17.32 -8.63 -2.39
C LEU A 124 16.26 -7.68 -1.80
N LEU A 125 16.60 -6.93 -0.77
CA LEU A 125 15.68 -6.01 -0.10
C LEU A 125 15.13 -4.94 -1.04
N VAL A 126 16.00 -4.31 -1.83
CA VAL A 126 15.63 -3.26 -2.79
C VAL A 126 14.64 -3.78 -3.85
N PRO A 127 14.92 -4.86 -4.60
CA PRO A 127 13.99 -5.36 -5.60
C PRO A 127 12.66 -5.83 -4.99
N ILE A 128 12.67 -6.47 -3.80
CA ILE A 128 11.41 -6.82 -3.11
C ILE A 128 10.59 -5.55 -2.82
N ALA A 129 11.22 -4.53 -2.24
CA ALA A 129 10.55 -3.26 -1.92
C ALA A 129 10.00 -2.57 -3.18
N VAL A 130 10.75 -2.59 -4.29
CA VAL A 130 10.31 -2.05 -5.58
C VAL A 130 9.09 -2.78 -6.11
N VAL A 131 9.09 -4.13 -6.10
CA VAL A 131 7.95 -4.90 -6.60
C VAL A 131 6.71 -4.69 -5.73
N VAL A 132 6.85 -4.65 -4.40
CA VAL A 132 5.73 -4.36 -3.50
C VAL A 132 5.22 -2.93 -3.70
N PHE A 133 6.11 -1.96 -3.93
CA PHE A 133 5.71 -0.59 -4.27
C PHE A 133 4.91 -0.53 -5.59
N VAL A 134 5.42 -1.15 -6.65
CA VAL A 134 4.78 -1.18 -7.97
C VAL A 134 3.40 -1.86 -7.90
N THR A 135 3.28 -2.98 -7.17
CA THR A 135 1.99 -3.66 -6.99
C THR A 135 0.98 -2.80 -6.21
N GLN A 136 1.42 -2.02 -5.23
CA GLN A 136 0.55 -1.06 -4.53
C GLN A 136 0.08 0.08 -5.44
N VAL A 137 0.98 0.65 -6.25
CA VAL A 137 0.62 1.67 -7.24
C VAL A 137 -0.35 1.10 -8.27
N ALA A 138 -0.10 -0.10 -8.79
CA ALA A 138 -0.97 -0.80 -9.74
C ALA A 138 -2.35 -1.13 -9.14
N THR A 139 -2.40 -1.53 -7.87
CA THR A 139 -3.66 -1.77 -7.15
C THR A 139 -4.49 -0.49 -7.09
N ARG A 140 -3.86 0.65 -6.80
CA ARG A 140 -4.56 1.95 -6.70
C ARG A 140 -4.99 2.50 -8.06
N SER A 141 -4.19 2.32 -9.10
CA SER A 141 -4.59 2.69 -10.46
C SER A 141 -5.77 1.84 -10.93
N ALA A 142 -5.77 0.54 -10.64
CA ALA A 142 -6.87 -0.37 -10.94
C ALA A 142 -8.16 0.00 -10.18
N MET A 143 -8.07 0.35 -8.89
CA MET A 143 -9.23 0.85 -8.12
C MET A 143 -9.83 2.10 -8.76
N ARG A 144 -8.99 3.05 -9.18
CA ARG A 144 -9.45 4.26 -9.86
C ARG A 144 -10.18 3.92 -11.16
N ALA A 145 -9.61 3.04 -11.97
CA ALA A 145 -10.21 2.60 -13.23
C ALA A 145 -11.55 1.90 -13.02
N ASP A 146 -11.70 1.10 -11.96
CA ASP A 146 -12.98 0.46 -11.62
C ASP A 146 -14.04 1.46 -11.13
N ILE A 147 -13.64 2.53 -10.43
CA ILE A 147 -14.56 3.62 -10.04
C ILE A 147 -15.03 4.40 -11.28
N GLU A 148 -14.10 4.78 -12.16
CA GLU A 148 -14.42 5.50 -13.41
C GLU A 148 -15.36 4.67 -14.31
N ALA A 149 -15.10 3.36 -14.40
CA ALA A 149 -15.92 2.43 -15.17
C ALA A 149 -17.25 2.04 -14.47
N GLY A 150 -17.45 2.41 -13.21
CA GLY A 150 -18.62 1.99 -12.41
C GLY A 150 -18.69 0.49 -12.13
N ARG A 151 -17.54 -0.21 -12.16
CA ARG A 151 -17.42 -1.67 -11.88
C ARG A 151 -17.27 -1.98 -10.39
N VAL A 152 -17.56 -1.01 -9.52
CA VAL A 152 -17.48 -1.19 -8.07
C VAL A 152 -18.64 -2.05 -7.63
N LEU A 153 -18.35 -3.23 -7.10
CA LEU A 153 -19.35 -4.13 -6.52
C LEU A 153 -19.67 -3.63 -5.10
N GLY A 154 -20.89 -3.13 -4.91
CA GLY A 154 -21.42 -2.69 -3.62
C GLY A 154 -21.80 -3.86 -2.72
#